data_AF-A0A924NNH4-F1
#
_entry.id   AF-A0A924NNH4-F1
#
_cell.length_a   1.000
_cell.length_b   1.000
_cell.length_c   1.000
_cell.angle_alpha   90.00
_cell.angle_beta   90.00
_cell.angle_gamma   90.00
#
_symmetry.space_group_name_H-M   'P 1'
#
loop_
_entity.id
_entity.type
_entity.pdbx_description
1 polymer ?
#
loop_
_entity_poly.entity_id
_entity_poly.type
_entity_poly.pdbx_seq_one_letter_code
_entity_poly.pdbx_strand_id
1 'polypeptide(L)'
;MQEVITRLQQNNVTSGLAAFSPPGTRPPKIGLAVPENLVLPPGYVRHHQATDDGQRIEAILMFAPDYRPLDANNQPVEIPADRVVPSHLAPPGFPVRSITIPPPRPQ
;
A
#
# COMPACT_ATOMS: atom_id res chain seq x y z
N MET A 1 -22.65 -6.28 -55.34
CA MET A 1 -21.97 -5.22 -54.54
C MET A 1 -21.73 -5.74 -53.12
N GLN A 2 -20.91 -6.78 -52.98
CA GLN A 2 -20.54 -7.40 -51.69
C GLN A 2 -19.14 -7.98 -51.86
N GLU A 3 -18.11 -7.13 -51.92
CA GLU A 3 -16.72 -7.59 -52.00
C GLU A 3 -15.76 -6.43 -51.68
N VAL A 4 -15.46 -6.21 -50.39
CA VAL A 4 -14.21 -5.56 -49.91
C VAL A 4 -13.82 -6.03 -48.49
N ILE A 5 -14.41 -7.14 -48.02
CA ILE A 5 -14.02 -7.79 -46.78
C ILE A 5 -12.78 -8.62 -47.12
N THR A 6 -11.59 -8.00 -47.10
CA THR A 6 -10.25 -8.59 -46.87
C THR A 6 -9.19 -7.71 -47.53
N ARG A 7 -8.26 -7.19 -46.71
CA ARG A 7 -6.93 -6.55 -47.01
C ARG A 7 -6.83 -5.08 -46.63
N LEU A 8 -6.51 -4.80 -45.36
CA LEU A 8 -5.51 -3.79 -44.95
C LEU A 8 -5.36 -3.81 -43.42
N GLN A 9 -4.77 -4.90 -42.92
CA GLN A 9 -3.89 -4.85 -41.76
C GLN A 9 -2.68 -3.99 -42.15
N GLN A 10 -2.08 -3.31 -41.16
CA GLN A 10 -0.83 -2.53 -41.18
C GLN A 10 -1.09 -1.05 -40.95
N ASN A 11 -1.13 -0.65 -39.68
CA ASN A 11 -0.29 0.41 -39.16
C ASN A 11 -0.34 0.34 -37.63
N ASN A 12 0.77 -0.10 -37.06
CA ASN A 12 1.04 -0.23 -35.63
C ASN A 12 0.90 1.12 -34.93
N VAL A 13 -0.30 1.48 -34.45
CA VAL A 13 -0.47 2.60 -33.52
C VAL A 13 -0.90 2.05 -32.17
N THR A 14 0.10 1.56 -31.45
CA THR A 14 0.09 1.37 -30.00
C THR A 14 0.17 2.74 -29.32
N SER A 15 -0.86 3.58 -29.39
CA SER A 15 -0.97 4.74 -28.49
C SER A 15 -2.30 5.44 -28.73
N GLY A 16 -3.26 5.26 -27.81
CA GLY A 16 -4.58 5.87 -27.97
C GLY A 16 -5.61 5.54 -26.89
N LEU A 17 -5.25 4.83 -25.82
CA LEU A 17 -6.10 4.57 -24.65
C LEU A 17 -5.40 4.83 -23.30
N ALA A 18 -4.15 5.33 -23.31
CA ALA A 18 -3.38 5.64 -22.10
C ALA A 18 -3.45 7.13 -21.69
N ALA A 19 -4.41 7.90 -22.21
CA ALA A 19 -4.52 9.35 -21.98
C ALA A 19 -5.46 9.74 -20.83
N PHE A 20 -5.96 8.76 -20.06
CA PHE A 20 -6.62 9.01 -18.78
C PHE A 20 -5.88 8.19 -17.73
N SER A 21 -5.05 8.85 -16.92
CA SER A 21 -4.79 8.31 -15.58
C SER A 21 -6.14 8.28 -14.86
N PRO A 22 -6.65 7.12 -14.42
CA PRO A 22 -7.85 7.11 -13.59
C PRO A 22 -7.60 7.99 -12.35
N PRO A 23 -8.61 8.73 -11.88
CA PRO A 23 -8.43 9.83 -10.96
C PRO A 23 -7.71 9.40 -9.69
N GLY A 24 -6.53 9.98 -9.45
CA GLY A 24 -6.01 10.31 -8.12
C GLY A 24 -6.03 9.22 -7.04
N THR A 25 -5.91 7.94 -7.34
CA THR A 25 -5.89 6.91 -6.30
C THR A 25 -4.49 6.83 -5.70
N ARG A 26 -4.30 7.35 -4.49
CA ARG A 26 -3.12 7.00 -3.68
C ARG A 26 -3.32 5.55 -3.22
N PRO A 27 -2.58 4.57 -3.72
CA PRO A 27 -2.75 3.19 -3.29
C PRO A 27 -2.57 3.10 -1.76
N PRO A 28 -3.35 2.26 -1.07
CA PRO A 28 -3.19 2.06 0.37
C PRO A 28 -1.75 1.63 0.66
N LYS A 29 -1.19 2.17 1.74
CA LYS A 29 0.22 1.95 2.08
C LYS A 29 0.42 0.52 2.55
N ILE A 30 1.29 -0.23 1.86
CA ILE A 30 1.68 -1.58 2.28
C ILE A 30 2.67 -1.45 3.44
N GLY A 31 2.16 -1.55 4.66
CA GLY A 31 2.95 -1.58 5.89
C GLY A 31 2.85 -2.92 6.63
N LEU A 32 3.48 -2.98 7.80
CA LEU A 32 3.32 -4.12 8.69
C LEU A 32 1.91 -4.17 9.27
N ALA A 33 1.24 -5.32 9.13
CA ALA A 33 -0.11 -5.51 9.65
C ALA A 33 -0.08 -5.60 11.18
N VAL A 34 -0.92 -4.78 11.82
CA VAL A 34 -1.08 -4.70 13.26
C VAL A 34 -2.34 -5.46 13.66
N PRO A 35 -2.20 -6.65 14.27
CA PRO A 35 -3.35 -7.32 14.86
C PRO A 35 -3.92 -6.47 15.99
N GLU A 36 -5.25 -6.40 16.06
CA GLU A 36 -5.92 -5.52 17.01
C GLU A 36 -5.72 -5.89 18.49
N ASN A 37 -5.36 -7.15 18.74
CA ASN A 37 -5.14 -7.75 20.05
C ASN A 37 -3.71 -7.55 20.59
N LEU A 38 -2.83 -6.85 19.86
CA LEU A 38 -1.44 -6.67 20.25
C LEU A 38 -1.22 -5.28 20.86
N VAL A 39 -0.62 -5.26 22.05
CA VAL A 39 -0.25 -4.02 22.75
C VAL A 39 1.04 -3.48 22.14
N LEU A 40 0.94 -2.32 21.48
CA LEU A 40 2.09 -1.67 20.87
C LEU A 40 2.99 -1.03 21.93
N PRO A 41 4.33 -1.14 21.81
CA PRO A 41 5.24 -0.40 22.66
C PRO A 41 5.12 1.12 22.41
N PRO A 42 5.50 1.95 23.39
CA PRO A 42 5.49 3.39 23.23
C PRO A 42 6.35 3.81 22.03
N GLY A 43 5.84 4.75 21.25
CA GLY A 43 6.46 5.24 20.02
C GLY A 43 5.96 4.59 18.72
N TYR A 44 5.08 3.60 18.84
CA TYR A 44 4.37 3.01 17.71
C TYR A 44 2.87 3.28 17.81
N VAL A 45 2.24 3.53 16.67
CA VAL A 45 0.80 3.74 16.56
C VAL A 45 0.19 2.81 15.52
N ARG A 46 -1.01 2.34 15.83
CA ARG A 46 -1.87 1.57 14.94
C ARG A 46 -2.64 2.54 14.06
N HIS A 47 -2.38 2.54 12.75
CA HIS A 47 -3.11 3.35 11.79
C HIS A 47 -4.06 2.48 10.97
N HIS A 48 -5.37 2.63 11.21
CA HIS A 48 -6.40 1.92 10.45
C HIS A 48 -6.57 2.58 9.09
N GLN A 49 -6.46 1.77 8.04
CA GLN A 49 -6.67 2.20 6.66
C GLN A 49 -7.89 1.50 6.09
N ALA A 50 -8.53 2.13 5.11
CA ALA A 50 -9.51 1.50 4.25
C ALA A 50 -9.02 1.62 2.81
N THR A 51 -9.39 0.66 1.97
CA THR A 51 -9.20 0.80 0.52
C THR A 51 -10.17 1.82 -0.04
N ASP A 52 -9.86 2.33 -1.22
CA ASP A 52 -10.71 3.24 -2.00
C ASP A 52 -12.12 2.66 -2.27
N ASP A 53 -12.21 1.33 -2.43
CA ASP A 53 -13.46 0.57 -2.57
C ASP A 53 -14.28 0.45 -1.25
N GLY A 54 -13.80 1.07 -0.17
CA GLY A 54 -14.42 1.01 1.15
C GLY A 54 -14.19 -0.30 1.91
N GLN A 55 -13.28 -1.17 1.43
CA GLN A 55 -12.93 -2.38 2.18
C GLN A 55 -12.02 -2.00 3.35
N ARG A 56 -12.41 -2.42 4.55
CA ARG A 56 -11.55 -2.31 5.73
C ARG A 56 -10.40 -3.28 5.58
N ILE A 57 -9.18 -2.76 5.67
CA ILE A 57 -7.96 -3.56 5.66
C ILE A 57 -7.34 -3.59 7.05
N GLU A 58 -6.42 -4.52 7.24
CA GLU A 58 -5.62 -4.57 8.47
C GLU A 58 -4.95 -3.22 8.72
N ALA A 59 -4.95 -2.79 9.98
CA ALA A 59 -4.24 -1.58 10.36
C ALA A 59 -2.74 -1.76 10.12
N ILE A 60 -2.07 -0.68 9.76
CA ILE A 60 -0.63 -0.68 9.57
C ILE A 60 0.09 -0.09 10.77
N LEU A 61 1.31 -0.57 11.00
CA LEU A 61 2.19 -0.05 12.02
C LEU A 61 2.82 1.24 11.50
N MET A 62 2.61 2.34 12.22
CA MET A 62 3.23 3.63 11.95
C MET A 62 4.02 4.12 13.16
N PHE A 63 4.99 4.99 12.91
CA PHE A 63 5.73 5.68 13.95
C PHE A 63 4.89 6.81 14.56
N ALA A 64 4.91 6.92 15.89
CA ALA A 64 4.21 7.98 16.59
C ALA A 64 4.85 9.36 16.29
N PRO A 65 4.05 10.44 16.21
CA PRO A 65 4.57 11.77 15.90
C PRO A 65 5.54 12.33 16.94
N ASP A 66 5.28 12.06 18.21
CA ASP A 66 5.99 12.62 19.36
C ASP A 66 7.15 11.76 19.87
N TYR A 67 7.39 10.60 19.26
CA TYR A 67 8.44 9.69 19.70
C TYR A 67 9.48 9.48 18.61
N ARG A 68 10.73 9.30 19.06
CA ARG A 68 11.80 8.80 18.20
C ARG A 68 11.86 7.28 18.35
N PRO A 69 11.35 6.53 17.37
CA PRO A 69 11.46 5.07 17.39
C PRO A 69 12.94 4.69 17.40
N LEU A 70 13.26 3.72 18.25
CA LEU A 70 14.55 3.06 18.27
C LEU A 70 14.37 1.68 17.67
N ASP A 71 15.30 1.26 16.83
CA ASP A 71 15.33 -0.10 16.31
C ASP A 71 15.62 -1.12 17.44
N ALA A 72 15.51 -2.42 17.15
CA ALA A 72 15.93 -3.50 18.02
C ALA A 72 17.38 -3.34 18.56
N ASN A 73 18.25 -2.63 17.83
CA ASN A 73 19.62 -2.30 18.25
C ASN A 73 19.72 -1.02 19.11
N ASN A 74 18.59 -0.48 19.58
CA ASN A 74 18.50 0.76 20.34
C ASN A 74 19.01 2.00 19.57
N GLN A 75 19.08 1.90 18.24
CA GLN A 75 19.54 2.95 17.35
C GLN A 75 18.36 3.81 16.85
N PRO A 76 18.51 5.14 16.76
CA PRO A 76 17.47 5.99 16.21
C PRO A 76 17.17 5.60 14.76
N VAL A 77 15.90 5.32 14.51
CA VAL A 77 15.40 4.96 13.20
C VAL A 77 15.19 6.20 12.35
N GLU A 78 15.58 6.13 11.07
CA GLU A 78 15.11 7.05 10.05
C GLU A 78 13.60 6.84 9.86
N ILE A 79 12.80 7.81 10.31
CA ILE A 79 11.35 7.79 10.06
C ILE A 79 11.14 8.13 8.58
N PRO A 80 10.62 7.21 7.76
CA PRO A 80 10.30 7.52 6.37
C PRO A 80 9.24 8.62 6.31
N ALA A 81 9.20 9.38 5.21
CA ALA A 81 8.20 10.45 5.02
C ALA A 81 6.75 9.94 5.19
N ASP A 82 6.53 8.68 4.89
CA ASP A 82 5.25 8.00 4.98
C ASP A 82 4.88 7.54 6.41
N ARG A 83 5.86 7.56 7.33
CA ARG A 83 5.84 7.09 8.73
C ARG A 83 5.48 5.62 8.94
N VAL A 84 5.40 4.83 7.87
CA VAL A 84 5.19 3.39 7.91
C VAL A 84 6.43 2.69 8.47
N VAL A 85 6.21 1.77 9.40
CA VAL A 85 7.28 0.94 9.96
C VAL A 85 7.61 -0.20 8.99
N PRO A 86 8.86 -0.29 8.51
CA PRO A 86 9.31 -1.39 7.67
C PRO A 86 9.55 -2.66 8.49
N SER A 87 9.59 -3.81 7.81
CA SER A 87 9.74 -5.14 8.41
C SER A 87 10.96 -5.32 9.30
N HIS A 88 12.08 -4.67 8.97
CA HIS A 88 13.32 -4.75 9.75
C HIS A 88 13.28 -3.94 11.05
N LEU A 89 12.32 -3.03 11.23
CA LEU A 89 12.16 -2.17 12.42
C LEU A 89 10.93 -2.54 13.25
N ALA A 90 10.36 -3.72 12.98
CA ALA A 90 9.26 -4.26 13.75
C ALA A 90 9.72 -4.45 15.20
N PRO A 91 8.88 -4.10 16.19
CA PRO A 91 9.23 -4.31 17.58
C PRO A 91 9.45 -5.80 17.88
N PRO A 92 10.33 -6.15 18.83
CA PRO A 92 10.59 -7.54 19.19
C PRO A 92 9.29 -8.23 19.65
N GLY A 93 9.01 -9.40 19.08
CA GLY A 93 7.75 -10.14 19.33
C GLY A 93 6.57 -9.71 18.45
N PHE A 94 6.76 -8.76 17.55
CA PHE A 94 5.73 -8.35 16.59
C PHE A 94 5.74 -9.23 15.34
N PRO A 95 4.57 -9.69 14.85
CA PRO A 95 4.50 -10.47 13.63
C PRO A 95 4.85 -9.60 12.42
N VAL A 96 5.99 -9.87 11.80
CA VAL A 96 6.48 -9.17 10.60
C VAL A 96 5.70 -9.66 9.37
N ARG A 97 4.38 -9.37 9.32
CA ARG A 97 3.57 -9.60 8.12
C ARG A 97 3.24 -8.29 7.44
N SER A 98 3.35 -8.25 6.14
CA SER A 98 2.79 -7.16 5.33
C SER A 98 1.27 -7.27 5.27
N ILE A 99 0.57 -6.13 5.29
CA ILE A 99 -0.87 -6.15 4.99
C ILE A 99 -1.12 -6.68 3.59
N THR A 100 -2.20 -7.44 3.42
CA THR A 100 -2.67 -7.84 2.08
C THR A 100 -3.77 -6.88 1.66
N ILE A 101 -3.55 -6.15 0.57
CA ILE A 101 -4.59 -5.32 -0.04
C ILE A 101 -5.43 -6.24 -0.93
N PRO A 102 -6.73 -6.42 -0.65
CA PRO A 102 -7.59 -7.23 -1.51
C PRO A 102 -7.70 -6.59 -2.90
N PRO A 103 -7.86 -7.40 -3.96
CA PRO A 103 -8.07 -6.85 -5.30
C PRO A 103 -9.31 -5.94 -5.31
N PRO A 104 -9.28 -4.84 -6.09
CA PRO A 104 -10.44 -3.96 -6.23
C PRO A 104 -11.63 -4.78 -6.71
N ARG A 105 -12.81 -4.58 -6.10
CA ARG A 105 -14.03 -5.24 -6.59
C ARG A 105 -14.32 -4.70 -7.99
N PRO A 106 -14.47 -5.57 -9.01
CA PRO A 106 -14.99 -5.13 -10.28
C PRO A 106 -16.42 -4.65 -10.05
N GLN A 107 -16.69 -3.41 -10.46
CA GLN A 107 -18.02 -2.79 -10.43
C GLN A 107 -18.89 -3.36 -11.55
#